data_AF-A0A534IE94-F1
#
_entry.id   AF-A0A534IE94-F1
#
_cell.length_a   1.000
_cell.length_b   1.000
_cell.length_c   1.000
_cell.angle_alpha   90.00
_cell.angle_beta   90.00
_cell.angle_gamma   90.00
#
_symmetry.space_group_name_H-M   'P 1'
#
loop_
_entity.id
_entity.type
_entity.pdbx_description
1 polymer ?
#
loop_
_entity_poly.entity_id
_entity_poly.type
_entity_poly.pdbx_seq_one_letter_code
_entity_poly.pdbx_strand_id
1 'polypeptide(L)'
;MNTLRTLRLALALLIGLSVAPGAFADDIDIFLGLSGGSADAPNVMVLIDNGPNWSRQSQGWTDPAGAKITQGVAELQALHQVLTYFGTQNPPVPVNLGLAMLNPTAPAAQPAAATSASARVT
;
A
#
# COMPACT_ATOMS: atom_id res chain seq x y z
N MET A 1 -30.80 14.44 41.53
CA MET A 1 -29.54 13.78 41.10
C MET A 1 -28.65 13.60 42.32
N ASN A 2 -28.13 12.40 42.58
CA ASN A 2 -27.32 12.16 43.79
C ASN A 2 -25.95 12.78 43.59
N THR A 3 -25.68 13.90 44.27
CA THR A 3 -24.42 14.66 44.19
C THR A 3 -23.20 13.78 44.46
N LEU A 4 -23.31 12.84 45.41
CA LEU A 4 -22.28 11.84 45.71
C LEU A 4 -21.97 10.89 44.55
N ARG A 5 -22.98 10.51 43.75
CA ARG A 5 -22.80 9.65 42.57
C ARG A 5 -22.09 10.41 41.45
N THR A 6 -22.45 11.67 41.29
CA THR A 6 -21.83 12.58 40.31
C THR A 6 -20.36 12.82 40.64
N LEU A 7 -20.04 13.02 41.93
CA LEU A 7 -18.67 13.19 42.39
C LEU A 7 -17.80 11.95 42.15
N ARG A 8 -18.33 10.76 42.43
CA ARG A 8 -17.61 9.48 42.20
C ARG A 8 -17.31 9.26 40.71
N LEU A 9 -18.27 9.56 39.84
CA LEU A 9 -18.09 9.44 38.39
C LEU A 9 -17.06 10.45 37.87
N ALA A 10 -17.11 11.70 38.35
CA ALA A 10 -16.12 12.71 38.00
C ALA A 10 -14.71 12.29 38.43
N LEU A 11 -14.57 11.74 39.65
CA LEU A 11 -13.28 11.28 40.16
C LEU A 11 -12.76 10.08 39.35
N ALA A 12 -13.61 9.11 39.02
CA ALA A 12 -13.23 7.96 38.20
C ALA A 12 -12.77 8.38 36.80
N LEU A 13 -13.42 9.39 36.20
CA LEU A 13 -13.05 9.93 34.90
C LEU A 13 -11.68 10.64 34.94
N LEU A 14 -11.42 11.41 36.00
CA LEU A 14 -10.15 12.10 36.20
C LEU A 14 -8.98 11.12 36.38
N ILE A 15 -9.20 10.06 37.15
CA ILE A 15 -8.20 8.98 37.33
C ILE A 15 -7.98 8.22 36.02
N GLY A 16 -9.06 7.95 35.27
CA GLY A 16 -8.97 7.29 33.97
C GLY A 16 -8.14 8.10 32.96
N LEU A 17 -8.30 9.43 32.94
CA LEU A 17 -7.51 10.31 32.08
C LEU A 17 -6.04 10.39 32.50
N SER A 18 -5.74 10.31 33.81
CA SER A 18 -4.36 10.43 34.31
C SER A 18 -3.50 9.19 34.05
N VAL A 19 -4.11 8.06 33.69
CA VAL A 19 -3.42 6.78 33.41
C VAL A 19 -3.43 6.44 31.91
N ALA A 20 -3.99 7.31 31.07
CA ALA A 20 -3.95 7.10 29.63
C ALA A 20 -2.49 7.11 29.13
N PRO A 21 -2.03 6.07 28.42
CA PRO A 21 -0.69 6.07 27.84
C PRO A 21 -0.55 7.23 26.85
N GLY A 22 0.60 7.90 26.86
CA GLY A 22 0.89 8.96 25.89
C GLY A 22 0.87 8.40 24.47
N ALA A 23 0.16 9.07 23.57
CA ALA A 23 0.32 8.85 22.13
C ALA A 23 1.70 9.37 21.73
N PHE A 24 2.67 8.46 21.59
CA PHE A 24 3.95 8.79 20.98
C PHE A 24 3.73 8.92 19.48
N ALA A 25 3.95 10.11 18.94
CA ALA A 25 4.12 10.26 17.51
C ALA A 25 5.41 9.51 17.13
N ASP A 26 5.26 8.46 16.34
CA ASP A 26 6.38 7.88 15.60
C ASP A 26 6.73 8.87 14.48
N ASP A 27 8.01 9.15 14.29
CA ASP A 27 8.50 10.08 13.28
C ASP A 27 8.22 9.52 11.88
N ILE A 28 7.04 9.84 11.35
CA ILE A 28 6.63 9.54 9.97
C ILE A 28 6.29 10.84 9.25
N ASP A 29 7.24 11.76 9.20
CA ASP A 29 7.10 12.97 8.40
C ASP A 29 7.17 12.65 6.89
N ILE A 30 6.00 12.52 6.25
CA ILE A 30 5.87 12.60 4.80
C ILE A 30 5.59 14.05 4.43
N PHE A 31 6.64 14.79 4.05
CA PHE A 31 6.49 16.13 3.53
C PHE A 31 5.91 16.08 2.11
N LEU A 32 4.59 16.17 1.99
CA LEU A 32 3.92 16.46 0.72
C LEU A 32 4.27 17.91 0.36
N GLY A 33 5.30 18.11 -0.46
CA GLY A 33 5.67 19.41 -1.00
C GLY A 33 4.43 20.10 -1.58
N LEU A 34 4.26 21.39 -1.26
CA LEU A 34 3.08 22.21 -1.59
C LEU A 34 2.57 21.98 -3.03
N SER A 35 1.64 21.07 -3.24
CA SER A 35 0.81 21.07 -4.44
C SER A 35 -0.60 21.52 -4.06
N GLY A 36 -0.73 22.82 -3.82
CA GLY A 36 -2.03 23.46 -3.90
C GLY A 36 -2.56 23.35 -5.33
N GLY A 37 -3.30 22.29 -5.62
CA GLY A 37 -4.25 22.23 -6.74
C GLY A 37 -3.76 21.75 -8.10
N SER A 38 -2.47 21.48 -8.32
CA SER A 38 -2.01 20.77 -9.54
C SER A 38 -0.65 20.13 -9.32
N ALA A 39 -0.62 18.96 -8.68
CA ALA A 39 0.58 18.12 -8.71
C ALA A 39 0.68 17.47 -10.08
N ASP A 40 1.82 17.61 -10.74
CA ASP A 40 2.21 16.72 -11.84
C ASP A 40 2.00 15.25 -11.42
N ALA A 41 1.66 14.40 -12.39
CA ALA A 41 1.42 12.97 -12.14
C ALA A 41 2.57 12.35 -11.33
N PRO A 42 2.32 11.72 -10.17
CA PRO A 42 3.37 11.06 -9.40
C PRO A 42 4.04 9.95 -10.21
N ASN A 43 5.35 9.77 -9.99
CA ASN A 43 6.11 8.66 -10.53
C ASN A 43 6.01 7.46 -9.59
N VAL A 44 5.45 6.36 -10.06
CA VAL A 44 5.24 5.12 -9.31
C VAL A 44 6.01 3.99 -10.00
N MET A 45 6.84 3.27 -9.24
CA MET A 45 7.55 2.09 -9.71
C MET A 45 6.92 0.84 -9.11
N VAL A 46 6.45 -0.07 -9.96
CA VAL A 46 6.09 -1.43 -9.56
C VAL A 46 7.32 -2.31 -9.72
N LEU A 47 7.77 -2.89 -8.60
CA LEU A 47 8.91 -3.80 -8.57
C LEU A 47 8.42 -5.21 -8.25
N ILE A 48 8.49 -6.11 -9.23
CA ILE A 48 8.03 -7.49 -9.10
C ILE A 48 9.21 -8.38 -8.71
N ASP A 49 9.12 -9.09 -7.58
CA ASP A 49 10.03 -10.20 -7.29
C ASP A 49 9.65 -11.40 -8.17
N ASN A 50 10.42 -11.66 -9.22
CA ASN A 50 10.24 -12.78 -10.15
C ASN A 50 11.06 -14.02 -9.75
N GLY A 51 11.42 -14.13 -8.47
CA GLY A 51 12.05 -15.31 -7.93
C GLY A 51 11.12 -16.53 -7.87
N PRO A 52 11.63 -17.69 -7.42
CA PRO A 52 10.83 -18.91 -7.26
C PRO A 52 9.57 -18.72 -6.41
N ASN A 53 9.58 -17.74 -5.50
CA ASN A 53 8.43 -17.36 -4.66
C ASN A 53 7.21 -16.94 -5.49
N TRP A 54 7.38 -16.19 -6.58
CA TRP A 54 6.29 -15.79 -7.47
C TRP A 54 5.55 -16.99 -8.07
N SER A 55 6.31 -18.00 -8.50
CA SER A 55 5.78 -19.24 -9.08
C SER A 55 5.30 -20.26 -8.05
N ARG A 56 5.47 -19.98 -6.75
CA ARG A 56 5.26 -20.95 -5.68
C ARG A 56 3.78 -21.17 -5.45
N GLN A 57 3.30 -22.38 -5.71
CA GLN A 57 1.89 -22.74 -5.51
C GLN A 57 1.58 -23.20 -4.07
N SER A 58 2.60 -23.30 -3.21
CA SER A 58 2.43 -23.70 -1.80
C SER A 58 1.99 -22.56 -0.89
N GLN A 59 1.87 -21.33 -1.41
CA GLN A 59 1.31 -20.16 -0.75
C GLN A 59 0.13 -19.64 -1.57
N GLY A 60 -0.88 -19.11 -0.89
CA GLY A 60 -2.08 -18.62 -1.54
C GLY A 60 -3.03 -17.92 -0.58
N TRP A 61 -4.01 -17.23 -1.15
CA TRP A 61 -5.00 -16.43 -0.43
C TRP A 61 -6.41 -16.76 -0.90
N THR A 62 -7.40 -16.19 -0.22
CA THR A 62 -8.79 -16.24 -0.69
C THR A 62 -9.08 -14.93 -1.40
N ASP A 63 -9.51 -14.99 -2.65
CA ASP A 63 -9.89 -13.82 -3.42
C ASP A 63 -11.22 -13.22 -2.90
N PRO A 64 -11.61 -12.01 -3.34
CA PRO A 64 -12.87 -11.39 -2.93
C PRO A 64 -14.13 -12.19 -3.31
N ALA A 65 -14.04 -13.12 -4.27
CA ALA A 65 -15.13 -14.02 -4.67
C ALA A 65 -15.16 -15.32 -3.86
N GLY A 66 -14.23 -15.51 -2.92
CA GLY A 66 -14.12 -16.69 -2.07
C GLY A 66 -13.26 -17.83 -2.63
N ALA A 67 -12.70 -17.69 -3.83
CA ALA A 67 -11.86 -18.69 -4.47
C ALA A 67 -10.45 -18.70 -3.87
N LYS A 68 -9.83 -19.88 -3.79
CA LYS A 68 -8.42 -20.02 -3.39
C LYS A 68 -7.53 -19.75 -4.59
N ILE A 69 -6.64 -18.78 -4.45
CA ILE A 69 -5.71 -18.35 -5.50
C ILE A 69 -4.27 -18.56 -5.04
N THR A 70 -3.40 -18.94 -5.98
CA THR A 70 -1.96 -19.10 -5.72
C THR A 70 -1.27 -17.75 -5.65
N GLN A 71 -0.06 -17.73 -5.11
CA GLN A 71 0.67 -16.50 -4.86
C GLN A 71 0.77 -15.57 -6.08
N GLY A 72 1.34 -16.04 -7.20
CA GLY A 72 1.47 -15.23 -8.41
C GLY A 72 0.14 -14.75 -9.02
N VAL A 73 -0.96 -15.49 -8.83
CA VAL A 73 -2.30 -15.05 -9.28
C VAL A 73 -2.80 -13.90 -8.41
N ALA A 74 -2.60 -13.97 -7.10
CA ALA A 74 -2.98 -12.90 -6.19
C ALA A 74 -2.21 -11.60 -6.45
N GLU A 75 -0.91 -11.70 -6.70
CA GLU A 75 -0.08 -10.54 -7.02
C GLU A 75 -0.49 -9.90 -8.36
N LEU A 76 -0.78 -10.71 -9.38
CA LEU A 76 -1.30 -10.21 -10.67
C LEU A 76 -2.67 -9.54 -10.52
N GLN A 77 -3.58 -10.14 -9.75
CA GLN A 77 -4.91 -9.58 -9.51
C GLN A 77 -4.83 -8.25 -8.75
N ALA A 78 -3.95 -8.15 -7.75
CA ALA A 78 -3.72 -6.92 -7.01
C ALA A 78 -3.21 -5.80 -7.92
N LEU A 79 -2.22 -6.08 -8.78
CA LEU A 79 -1.73 -5.10 -9.76
C LEU A 79 -2.84 -4.67 -10.72
N HIS A 80 -3.62 -5.62 -11.26
CA HIS A 80 -4.72 -5.30 -12.15
C HIS A 80 -5.77 -4.40 -11.47
N GLN A 81 -6.07 -4.65 -10.19
CA GLN A 81 -7.01 -3.83 -9.42
C GLN A 81 -6.50 -2.39 -9.22
N VAL A 82 -5.21 -2.21 -8.91
CA VAL A 82 -4.59 -0.87 -8.76
C VAL A 82 -4.60 -0.11 -10.08
N LEU A 83 -4.23 -0.75 -11.18
CA LEU A 83 -4.24 -0.12 -12.50
C LEU A 83 -5.65 0.25 -12.96
N THR A 84 -6.61 -0.64 -12.73
CA THR A 84 -8.02 -0.38 -12.99
C THR A 84 -8.51 0.80 -12.17
N TYR A 85 -8.14 0.88 -10.89
CA TYR A 85 -8.50 2.00 -10.02
C TYR A 85 -8.04 3.33 -10.62
N PHE A 86 -6.79 3.44 -11.07
CA PHE A 86 -6.27 4.68 -11.69
C PHE A 86 -7.04 5.08 -12.95
N GLY A 87 -7.35 4.11 -13.83
CA GLY A 87 -8.05 4.39 -15.10
C GLY A 87 -9.56 4.63 -14.99
N THR A 88 -10.20 4.17 -13.91
CA THR A 88 -11.67 4.22 -13.76
C THR A 88 -12.17 5.38 -12.89
N GLN A 89 -11.28 6.19 -12.31
CA GLN A 89 -11.69 7.43 -11.64
C GLN A 89 -12.21 8.45 -12.67
N ASN A 90 -12.99 9.43 -12.21
CA ASN A 90 -13.46 10.54 -13.04
C ASN A 90 -13.13 11.90 -12.38
N PRO A 91 -12.09 12.61 -12.84
CA PRO A 91 -11.17 12.24 -13.94
C PRO A 91 -10.25 11.07 -13.55
N PRO A 92 -9.66 10.35 -14.52
CA PRO A 92 -8.63 9.34 -14.25
C PRO A 92 -7.52 9.91 -13.37
N VAL A 93 -6.94 9.08 -12.50
CA VAL A 93 -5.83 9.51 -11.64
C VAL A 93 -4.57 9.60 -12.52
N PRO A 94 -3.99 10.80 -12.70
CA PRO A 94 -2.78 10.92 -13.49
C PRO A 94 -1.62 10.27 -12.73
N VAL A 95 -0.98 9.24 -13.29
CA VAL A 95 0.18 8.54 -12.70
C VAL A 95 1.18 8.18 -13.80
N ASN A 96 2.47 8.43 -13.57
CA ASN A 96 3.54 7.90 -14.41
C ASN A 96 3.99 6.56 -13.84
N LEU A 97 3.73 5.46 -14.57
CA LEU A 97 4.02 4.12 -14.08
C LEU A 97 5.28 3.53 -14.73
N GLY A 98 6.22 3.11 -13.90
CA GLY A 98 7.34 2.24 -14.27
C GLY A 98 7.11 0.81 -13.79
N LEU A 99 7.62 -0.16 -14.55
CA LEU A 99 7.62 -1.57 -14.18
C LEU A 99 9.03 -2.13 -14.32
N ALA A 100 9.50 -2.82 -13.30
CA ALA A 100 10.72 -3.62 -13.36
C ALA A 100 10.56 -4.92 -12.59
N MET A 101 11.33 -5.93 -12.98
CA MET A 101 11.33 -7.24 -12.35
C MET A 101 12.70 -7.51 -11.73
N LEU A 102 12.68 -7.97 -10.48
CA LEU A 102 13.83 -8.53 -9.81
C LEU A 102 13.92 -10.00 -10.20
N ASN A 103 14.99 -10.38 -10.88
CA ASN A 103 15.29 -11.78 -11.11
C ASN A 103 16.33 -12.24 -10.09
N PRO A 104 16.30 -13.53 -9.69
CA PRO A 104 17.42 -14.11 -8.97
C PRO A 104 18.69 -13.85 -9.76
N THR A 105 19.75 -13.40 -9.09
CA THR A 105 21.07 -13.34 -9.69
C THR A 105 21.45 -14.75 -10.14
N ALA A 106 21.42 -14.99 -11.46
CA ALA A 106 22.14 -16.12 -12.02
C ALA A 106 23.62 -15.94 -11.66
N PRO A 107 24.37 -17.01 -11.33
CA PRO A 107 25.82 -16.93 -11.30
C PRO A 107 26.26 -16.36 -12.66
N ALA A 108 27.01 -15.25 -12.62
CA ALA A 108 27.26 -14.33 -13.73
C ALA A 108 27.18 -14.96 -15.14
N ALA A 109 26.05 -14.73 -15.83
CA ALA A 109 25.95 -14.88 -17.26
C ALA A 109 25.08 -13.75 -17.81
N GLN A 110 25.76 -12.80 -18.48
CA GLN A 110 25.30 -11.74 -19.41
C GLN A 110 24.08 -10.88 -18.98
N PRO A 111 24.21 -9.54 -18.90
CA PRO A 111 23.08 -8.68 -18.54
C PRO A 111 22.03 -8.69 -19.66
N ALA A 112 20.86 -9.26 -19.39
CA ALA A 112 19.69 -9.03 -20.21
C ALA A 112 19.25 -7.58 -20.01
N ALA A 113 19.22 -6.81 -21.10
CA ALA A 113 18.87 -5.41 -21.11
C ALA A 113 17.52 -5.18 -20.40
N ALA A 114 17.47 -4.23 -19.47
CA ALA A 114 16.24 -3.77 -18.86
C ALA A 114 15.34 -3.18 -19.96
N THR A 115 14.38 -3.97 -20.44
CA THR A 115 13.33 -3.49 -21.34
C THR A 115 12.34 -2.67 -20.52
N SER A 116 12.54 -1.35 -20.49
CA SER A 116 11.57 -0.40 -19.94
C SER A 116 10.41 -0.22 -20.92
N ALA A 117 9.22 -0.69 -20.56
CA ALA A 117 7.99 -0.36 -21.24
C ALA A 117 7.36 0.87 -20.55
N SER A 118 7.28 1.99 -21.26
CA SER A 118 6.57 3.19 -20.80
C SER A 118 5.18 3.21 -21.42
N ALA A 119 4.14 3.14 -20.59
CA ALA A 119 2.76 3.30 -21.02
C ALA A 119 2.20 4.59 -20.41
N ARG A 120 1.91 5.57 -21.27
CA ARG A 120 1.18 6.77 -20.89
C ARG A 120 -0.31 6.46 -21.01
N VAL A 121 -1.00 6.40 -19.87
CA VAL A 121 -2.47 6.33 -19.84
C VAL A 121 -2.99 7.76 -20.00
N THR A 122 -3.61 8.05 -21.15
CA THR A 122 -4.31 9.31 -21.46
C THR A 122 -5.81 9.12 -21.37
#